data_AF-A0A2H4ZTL8-F1
#
_entry.id   AF-A0A2H4ZTL8-F1
#
_cell.length_a   1.000
_cell.length_b   1.000
_cell.length_c   1.000
_cell.angle_alpha   90.00
_cell.angle_beta   90.00
_cell.angle_gamma   90.00
#
_symmetry.space_group_name_H-M   'P 1'
#
loop_
_entity.id
_entity.type
_entity.pdbx_description
1 polymer ?
#
loop_
_entity_poly.entity_id
_entity_poly.type
_entity_poly.pdbx_seq_one_letter_code
_entity_poly.pdbx_strand_id
1 'polypeptide(L)'
;LLDKGSEVELGGELEPNDILKFKDSKKYKDRLVAAQKATGEKDALVVMKGTLYGMPIVAAAFEFAFIGGSMSSVVGARFVRAAEQALEDHCPLVCFSASGGARMQEALMSLMQMAKTSAALAKIQERGLPYISVLTDPTMGGVSASLAMLG
;
A
#
# COMPACT_ATOMS: atom_id res chain seq x y z
N LEU A 1 -10.34 -4.27 11.99
CA LEU A 1 -9.21 -5.11 12.48
C LEU A 1 -8.73 -4.58 13.82
N LEU A 2 -8.24 -3.35 13.84
CA LEU A 2 -7.66 -2.74 15.04
C LEU A 2 -8.69 -2.49 16.14
N ASP A 3 -8.21 -2.42 17.37
CA ASP A 3 -9.00 -2.07 18.55
C ASP A 3 -9.46 -0.61 18.43
N LYS A 4 -10.74 -0.38 18.75
CA LYS A 4 -11.40 0.92 18.56
C LYS A 4 -10.67 2.04 19.32
N GLY A 5 -10.31 3.11 18.62
CA GLY A 5 -9.65 4.29 19.17
C GLY A 5 -8.13 4.15 19.31
N SER A 6 -7.55 3.02 18.89
CA SER A 6 -6.09 2.83 18.82
C SER A 6 -5.50 3.28 17.48
N GLU A 7 -6.35 3.58 16.49
CA GLU A 7 -5.94 3.75 15.11
C GLU A 7 -5.23 5.09 14.88
N VAL A 8 -4.04 5.03 14.28
CA VAL A 8 -3.26 6.19 13.84
C VAL A 8 -2.83 5.96 12.39
N GLU A 9 -3.27 6.82 11.49
CA GLU A 9 -2.90 6.73 10.07
C GLU A 9 -1.44 7.13 9.85
N LEU A 10 -0.74 6.40 8.99
CA LEU A 10 0.65 6.64 8.60
C LEU A 10 0.75 6.96 7.11
N GLY A 11 1.55 7.97 6.75
CA GLY A 11 1.71 8.36 5.34
C GLY A 11 0.45 8.99 4.73
N GLY A 12 -0.47 9.46 5.58
CA GLY A 12 -1.68 10.20 5.21
C GLY A 12 -1.38 11.53 4.50
N GLU A 13 -0.16 12.04 4.62
CA GLU A 13 0.35 13.22 3.92
C GLU A 13 0.82 12.94 2.48
N LEU A 14 1.06 11.68 2.11
CA LEU A 14 1.61 11.31 0.80
C LEU A 14 0.53 11.38 -0.28
N GLU A 15 0.86 12.08 -1.37
CA GLU A 15 -0.05 12.31 -2.50
C GLU A 15 0.61 11.98 -3.85
N PRO A 16 -0.17 11.44 -4.81
CA PRO A 16 0.36 11.10 -6.13
C PRO A 16 0.63 12.34 -6.96
N ASN A 17 1.69 12.30 -7.76
CA ASN A 17 2.07 13.37 -8.68
C ASN A 17 2.25 12.84 -10.12
N ASP A 18 1.62 13.50 -11.08
CA ASP A 18 1.69 13.15 -12.50
C ASP A 18 2.96 13.73 -13.16
N ILE A 19 4.10 13.08 -12.91
CA ILE A 19 5.41 13.50 -13.44
C ILE A 19 5.49 13.29 -14.96
N LEU A 20 4.85 12.22 -15.46
CA LEU A 20 4.89 11.85 -16.88
C LEU A 20 3.90 12.66 -17.74
N LYS A 21 3.05 13.49 -17.12
CA LYS A 21 1.93 14.19 -17.78
C LYS A 21 1.09 13.22 -18.61
N PHE A 22 0.83 12.04 -18.05
CA PHE A 22 0.25 10.93 -18.77
C PHE A 22 -1.18 11.23 -19.20
N LYS A 23 -1.49 10.92 -20.46
CA LYS A 23 -2.83 11.08 -21.01
C LYS A 23 -3.16 9.91 -21.92
N ASP A 24 -4.27 9.25 -21.61
CA ASP A 24 -4.95 8.32 -22.51
C ASP A 24 -6.29 8.93 -22.95
N SER A 25 -7.39 8.19 -22.84
CA SER A 25 -8.75 8.73 -22.97
C SER A 25 -9.04 9.84 -21.93
N LYS A 26 -8.36 9.84 -20.79
CA LYS A 26 -8.43 10.89 -19.75
C LYS A 26 -7.02 11.27 -19.29
N LYS A 27 -6.86 12.49 -18.77
CA LYS A 27 -5.60 12.87 -18.11
C LYS A 27 -5.47 12.08 -16.80
N TYR A 28 -4.27 11.66 -16.44
CA TYR A 28 -4.05 10.93 -15.19
C TYR A 28 -4.49 11.74 -13.96
N LYS A 29 -4.17 13.04 -13.94
CA LYS A 29 -4.64 13.96 -12.89
C LYS A 29 -6.17 13.95 -12.70
N ASP A 30 -6.93 13.87 -13.78
CA ASP A 30 -8.41 13.84 -13.70
C ASP A 30 -8.90 12.51 -13.12
N ARG A 31 -8.21 11.40 -13.42
CA ARG A 31 -8.48 10.08 -12.81
C ARG A 31 -8.18 10.08 -11.32
N LEU A 32 -7.08 10.70 -10.91
CA LEU A 32 -6.71 10.85 -9.50
C LEU A 32 -7.78 11.63 -8.73
N VAL A 33 -8.16 12.82 -9.23
CA VAL A 33 -9.20 13.65 -8.58
C VAL A 33 -10.53 12.90 -8.50
N ALA A 34 -10.92 12.19 -9.56
CA ALA A 34 -12.16 11.41 -9.56
C ALA A 34 -12.12 10.25 -8.54
N ALA A 35 -10.99 9.53 -8.46
CA ALA A 35 -10.80 8.45 -7.49
C ALA A 35 -10.82 8.98 -6.05
N GLN A 36 -10.05 10.04 -5.77
CA GLN A 36 -10.01 10.71 -4.46
C GLN A 36 -11.39 11.18 -4.02
N LYS A 37 -12.19 11.74 -4.94
CA LYS A 37 -13.57 12.16 -4.64
C LYS A 37 -14.50 10.97 -4.38
N ALA A 38 -14.29 9.85 -5.06
CA ALA A 38 -15.14 8.67 -4.94
C ALA A 38 -14.84 7.86 -3.66
N THR A 39 -13.58 7.79 -3.25
CA THR A 39 -13.16 6.96 -2.11
C THR A 39 -12.92 7.77 -0.84
N GLY A 40 -12.62 9.07 -0.95
CA GLY A 40 -12.12 9.89 0.15
C GLY A 40 -10.63 9.66 0.46
N GLU A 41 -9.98 8.75 -0.26
CA GLU A 41 -8.59 8.37 -0.04
C GLU A 41 -7.64 9.16 -0.93
N LYS A 42 -6.38 9.30 -0.50
CA LYS A 42 -5.35 9.96 -1.32
C LYS A 42 -4.72 9.06 -2.37
N ASP A 43 -4.58 7.77 -2.07
CA ASP A 43 -4.14 6.72 -2.99
C ASP A 43 -4.69 5.36 -2.54
N ALA A 44 -4.40 4.31 -3.30
CA ALA A 44 -4.93 2.95 -3.20
C ALA A 44 -4.40 2.11 -2.04
N LEU A 45 -3.61 2.67 -1.11
CA LEU A 45 -3.16 1.94 0.07
C LEU A 45 -3.33 2.83 1.30
N VAL A 46 -4.06 2.33 2.28
CA VAL A 46 -4.22 2.97 3.59
C VAL A 46 -3.36 2.21 4.59
N VAL A 47 -2.58 2.94 5.40
CA VAL A 47 -1.72 2.34 6.42
C VAL A 47 -2.12 2.89 7.77
N MET A 48 -2.36 1.99 8.71
CA MET A 48 -2.80 2.29 10.05
C MET A 48 -1.90 1.56 11.05
N LYS A 49 -1.44 2.27 12.07
CA LYS A 49 -0.92 1.68 13.30
C LYS A 49 -2.04 1.58 14.33
N GLY A 50 -2.01 0.56 15.18
CA GLY A 50 -2.84 0.51 16.36
C GLY A 50 -2.55 -0.73 17.19
N THR A 51 -3.56 -1.23 17.86
CA THR A 51 -3.48 -2.50 18.58
C THR A 51 -4.51 -3.51 18.07
N LEU A 52 -4.24 -4.79 18.27
CA LEU A 52 -5.17 -5.89 18.06
C LEU A 52 -5.18 -6.76 19.31
N TYR A 53 -6.29 -6.79 20.04
CA TYR A 53 -6.36 -7.41 21.37
C TYR A 53 -5.27 -6.87 22.32
N GLY A 54 -4.96 -5.58 22.23
CA GLY A 54 -3.90 -4.91 23.00
C GLY A 54 -2.47 -5.16 22.51
N MET A 55 -2.26 -6.01 21.50
CA MET A 55 -0.95 -6.21 20.88
C MET A 55 -0.67 -5.11 19.85
N PRO A 56 0.47 -4.39 19.91
CA PRO A 56 0.81 -3.41 18.88
C PRO A 56 0.94 -4.10 17.52
N ILE A 57 0.43 -3.45 16.47
CA ILE A 57 0.45 -3.98 15.11
C ILE A 57 0.35 -2.84 14.09
N VAL A 58 0.97 -3.05 12.92
CA VAL A 58 0.77 -2.20 11.75
C VAL A 58 -0.07 -2.96 10.72
N ALA A 59 -1.07 -2.29 10.17
CA ALA A 59 -1.94 -2.83 9.13
C ALA A 59 -1.88 -1.94 7.88
N ALA A 60 -1.80 -2.56 6.72
CA ALA A 60 -1.93 -1.91 5.41
C ALA A 60 -3.08 -2.54 4.63
N ALA A 61 -3.94 -1.75 4.02
CA ALA A 61 -5.07 -2.25 3.25
C ALA A 61 -5.20 -1.52 1.93
N PHE A 62 -5.38 -2.28 0.84
CA PHE A 62 -5.62 -1.71 -0.47
C PHE A 62 -7.08 -1.26 -0.62
N GLU A 63 -7.26 -0.09 -1.24
CA GLU A 63 -8.57 0.40 -1.67
C GLU A 63 -8.75 0.12 -3.16
N PHE A 64 -9.44 -0.97 -3.48
CA PHE A 64 -9.62 -1.40 -4.87
C PHE A 64 -10.43 -0.40 -5.70
N ALA A 65 -11.35 0.35 -5.08
CA ALA A 65 -12.10 1.40 -5.78
C ALA A 65 -11.18 2.53 -6.27
N PHE A 66 -10.01 2.70 -5.65
CA PHE A 66 -9.00 3.66 -6.09
C PHE A 66 -8.20 3.11 -7.28
N ILE A 67 -8.71 3.35 -8.50
CA ILE A 67 -8.05 2.98 -9.76
C ILE A 67 -7.64 1.49 -9.76
N GLY A 68 -8.57 0.62 -9.34
CA GLY A 68 -8.39 -0.83 -9.30
C GLY A 68 -7.34 -1.30 -8.29
N GLY A 69 -7.10 -0.55 -7.22
CA GLY A 69 -6.07 -0.89 -6.22
C GLY A 69 -4.66 -0.90 -6.81
N SER A 70 -4.43 -0.19 -7.93
CA SER A 70 -3.21 -0.34 -8.69
C SER A 70 -2.00 0.21 -7.93
N MET A 71 -0.88 -0.53 -7.95
CA MET A 71 0.32 -0.14 -7.21
C MET A 71 1.01 1.07 -7.87
N SER A 72 0.95 2.22 -7.20
CA SER A 72 1.64 3.47 -7.54
C SER A 72 2.88 3.69 -6.69
N SER A 73 3.63 4.74 -7.02
CA SER A 73 4.74 5.25 -6.20
C SER A 73 4.32 5.54 -4.76
N VAL A 74 3.10 6.05 -4.55
CA VAL A 74 2.55 6.33 -3.21
C VAL A 74 2.21 5.04 -2.49
N VAL A 75 1.61 4.05 -3.16
CA VAL A 75 1.37 2.72 -2.57
C VAL A 75 2.68 2.11 -2.07
N GLY A 76 3.72 2.12 -2.90
CA GLY A 76 5.04 1.62 -2.50
C GLY A 76 5.68 2.43 -1.36
N ALA A 77 5.52 3.76 -1.35
CA ALA A 77 6.02 4.61 -0.26
C ALA A 77 5.27 4.36 1.06
N ARG A 78 3.94 4.29 1.05
CA ARG A 78 3.11 4.00 2.22
C ARG A 78 3.41 2.61 2.78
N PHE A 79 3.55 1.60 1.92
CA PHE A 79 3.91 0.26 2.37
C PHE A 79 5.28 0.22 3.04
N VAL A 80 6.28 0.91 2.48
CA VAL A 80 7.61 1.02 3.10
C VAL A 80 7.51 1.74 4.44
N ARG A 81 6.70 2.80 4.56
CA ARG A 81 6.46 3.46 5.85
C ARG A 81 5.82 2.53 6.87
N ALA A 82 4.91 1.66 6.43
CA ALA A 82 4.32 0.62 7.28
C ALA A 82 5.39 -0.35 7.81
N ALA A 83 6.27 -0.81 6.92
CA ALA A 83 7.36 -1.71 7.28
C ALA A 83 8.38 -1.06 8.23
N GLU A 84 8.76 0.19 7.97
CA GLU A 84 9.62 0.97 8.86
C GLU A 84 8.99 1.15 10.24
N GLN A 85 7.70 1.51 10.30
CA GLN A 85 7.01 1.65 11.58
C GLN A 85 6.94 0.32 12.34
N ALA A 86 6.66 -0.79 11.65
CA ALA A 86 6.64 -2.11 12.26
C ALA A 86 8.02 -2.51 12.81
N LEU A 87 9.10 -2.16 12.09
CA LEU A 87 10.48 -2.36 12.52
C LEU A 87 10.84 -1.51 13.75
N GLU A 88 10.46 -0.22 13.75
CA GLU A 88 10.67 0.73 14.84
C GLU A 88 9.94 0.29 16.11
N ASP A 89 8.66 -0.09 15.99
CA ASP A 89 7.81 -0.49 17.10
C ASP A 89 7.99 -1.97 17.49
N HIS A 90 8.85 -2.71 16.78
CA HIS A 90 9.08 -4.14 16.94
C HIS A 90 7.78 -4.96 16.98
N CYS A 91 6.88 -4.70 16.04
CA CYS A 91 5.56 -5.32 16.00
C CYS A 91 5.24 -5.99 14.65
N PRO A 92 4.21 -6.86 14.59
CA PRO A 92 3.77 -7.50 13.36
C PRO A 92 3.29 -6.50 12.30
N LEU A 93 3.44 -6.88 11.03
CA LEU A 93 2.84 -6.19 9.89
C LEU A 93 1.80 -7.09 9.21
N VAL A 94 0.61 -6.58 8.94
CA VAL A 94 -0.44 -7.28 8.18
C VAL A 94 -0.80 -6.46 6.94
N CYS A 95 -0.87 -7.09 5.76
CA CYS A 95 -1.27 -6.42 4.53
C CYS A 95 -2.46 -7.10 3.87
N PHE A 96 -3.56 -6.37 3.69
CA PHE A 96 -4.74 -6.77 2.93
C PHE A 96 -4.57 -6.31 1.48
N SER A 97 -4.25 -7.25 0.60
CA SER A 97 -3.98 -6.99 -0.80
C SER A 97 -5.27 -7.09 -1.63
N ALA A 98 -5.52 -6.07 -2.45
CA ALA A 98 -6.59 -6.00 -3.43
C ALA A 98 -6.09 -5.14 -4.60
N SER A 99 -5.77 -5.74 -5.74
CA SER A 99 -5.15 -5.01 -6.85
C SER A 99 -5.40 -5.66 -8.21
N GLY A 100 -5.62 -4.82 -9.22
CA GLY A 100 -5.57 -5.19 -10.64
C GLY A 100 -4.16 -5.18 -11.23
N GLY A 101 -3.13 -4.80 -10.48
CA GLY A 101 -1.73 -4.79 -10.93
C GLY A 101 -0.98 -3.47 -10.70
N ALA A 102 0.04 -3.22 -11.51
CA ALA A 102 0.85 -1.99 -11.42
C ALA A 102 0.14 -0.80 -12.09
N ARG A 103 0.33 0.41 -11.56
CA ARG A 103 -0.29 1.62 -12.12
C ARG A 103 0.41 2.06 -13.40
N MET A 104 -0.18 1.74 -14.55
CA MET A 104 0.42 2.02 -15.87
C MET A 104 0.74 3.49 -16.10
N GLN A 105 -0.02 4.41 -15.50
CA GLN A 105 0.15 5.86 -15.66
C GLN A 105 1.48 6.37 -15.08
N GLU A 106 2.10 5.61 -14.18
CA GLU A 106 3.42 5.92 -13.60
C GLU A 106 4.53 5.03 -14.19
N ALA A 107 4.18 4.13 -15.12
CA ALA A 107 5.09 3.28 -15.89
C ALA A 107 6.17 2.60 -15.03
N LEU A 108 7.45 2.90 -15.29
CA LEU A 108 8.59 2.30 -14.62
C LEU A 108 8.57 2.54 -13.10
N MET A 109 8.02 3.67 -12.63
CA MET A 109 7.96 3.97 -11.20
C MET A 109 7.08 2.96 -10.46
N SER A 110 5.97 2.56 -11.06
CA SER A 110 5.11 1.49 -10.53
C SER A 110 5.81 0.14 -10.48
N LEU A 111 6.59 -0.20 -11.52
CA LEU A 111 7.36 -1.44 -11.54
C LEU A 111 8.40 -1.47 -10.42
N MET A 112 9.13 -0.37 -10.22
CA MET A 112 10.17 -0.28 -9.19
C MET A 112 9.61 -0.42 -7.78
N GLN A 113 8.32 -0.16 -7.56
CA GLN A 113 7.72 -0.37 -6.24
C GLN A 113 7.74 -1.84 -5.84
N MET A 114 7.70 -2.80 -6.78
CA MET A 114 7.82 -4.23 -6.45
C MET A 114 9.14 -4.51 -5.74
N ALA A 115 10.25 -4.05 -6.32
CA ALA A 115 11.57 -4.22 -5.74
C ALA A 115 11.69 -3.48 -4.39
N LYS A 116 11.13 -2.26 -4.31
CA LYS A 116 11.18 -1.42 -3.10
C LYS A 116 10.43 -2.07 -1.94
N THR A 117 9.21 -2.56 -2.16
CA THR A 117 8.42 -3.21 -1.10
C THR A 117 9.00 -4.56 -0.70
N SER A 118 9.51 -5.35 -1.66
CA SER A 118 10.20 -6.60 -1.36
C SER A 118 11.46 -6.40 -0.52
N ALA A 119 12.25 -5.36 -0.80
CA ALA A 119 13.42 -5.02 0.01
C ALA A 119 13.04 -4.61 1.44
N ALA A 120 11.90 -3.93 1.62
CA ALA A 120 11.41 -3.59 2.96
C ALA A 120 10.94 -4.84 3.74
N LEU A 121 10.27 -5.78 3.07
CA LEU A 121 9.89 -7.07 3.66
C LEU A 121 11.10 -7.91 4.05
N ALA A 122 12.17 -7.91 3.25
CA ALA A 122 13.41 -8.59 3.60
C ALA A 122 13.97 -8.11 4.95
N LYS A 123 13.90 -6.80 5.24
CA LYS A 123 14.31 -6.24 6.54
C LYS A 123 13.42 -6.71 7.71
N ILE A 124 12.11 -6.82 7.48
CA ILE A 124 11.16 -7.39 8.48
C ILE A 124 11.55 -8.83 8.79
N GLN A 125 11.82 -9.63 7.76
CA GLN A 125 12.22 -11.03 7.88
C GLN A 125 13.56 -11.17 8.62
N GLU A 126 14.58 -10.37 8.28
CA GLU A 126 15.87 -10.33 8.96
C GLU A 126 15.73 -9.99 10.46
N ARG A 127 14.74 -9.16 10.81
CA ARG A 127 14.44 -8.81 12.20
C ARG A 127 13.59 -9.85 12.93
N GLY A 128 13.13 -10.90 12.23
CA GLY A 128 12.29 -11.96 12.80
C GLY A 128 10.88 -11.49 13.16
N LEU A 129 10.41 -10.39 12.58
CA LEU A 129 9.06 -9.88 12.80
C LEU A 129 8.07 -10.59 11.86
N PRO A 130 6.87 -10.97 12.33
CA PRO A 130 5.89 -11.62 11.48
C PRO A 130 5.27 -10.63 10.49
N TYR A 131 5.26 -11.02 9.21
CA TYR A 131 4.50 -10.38 8.15
C TYR A 131 3.39 -11.33 7.69
N ILE A 132 2.15 -10.87 7.67
CA ILE A 132 0.99 -11.65 7.21
C ILE A 132 0.40 -10.97 6.00
N SER A 133 0.44 -11.66 4.85
CA SER A 133 -0.26 -11.25 3.65
C SER A 133 -1.65 -11.86 3.60
N VAL A 134 -2.68 -11.02 3.52
CA VAL A 134 -4.08 -11.41 3.35
C VAL A 134 -4.50 -11.04 1.94
N LEU A 135 -4.67 -12.04 1.08
CA LEU A 135 -5.08 -11.84 -0.30
C LEU A 135 -6.60 -11.75 -0.37
N THR A 136 -7.11 -10.65 -0.91
CA THR A 136 -8.54 -10.44 -1.16
C THR A 136 -8.82 -10.43 -2.65
N ASP A 137 -10.04 -10.78 -3.04
CA ASP A 137 -10.42 -10.81 -4.46
C ASP A 137 -10.72 -9.39 -4.98
N PRO A 138 -10.07 -8.92 -6.06
CA PRO A 138 -8.98 -9.55 -6.81
C PRO A 138 -7.58 -9.14 -6.34
N THR A 139 -6.60 -10.03 -6.41
CA THR A 139 -5.16 -9.72 -6.23
C THR A 139 -4.35 -10.24 -7.41
N MET A 140 -3.94 -9.34 -8.31
CA MET A 140 -3.33 -9.67 -9.60
C MET A 140 -2.05 -8.85 -9.91
N GLY A 141 -1.31 -9.28 -10.92
CA GLY A 141 -0.21 -8.53 -11.53
C GLY A 141 0.98 -8.28 -10.59
N GLY A 142 1.48 -7.04 -10.59
CA GLY A 142 2.69 -6.67 -9.84
C GLY A 142 2.56 -6.85 -8.33
N VAL A 143 1.36 -6.67 -7.77
CA VAL A 143 1.11 -6.86 -6.32
C VAL A 143 1.14 -8.35 -5.96
N SER A 144 0.46 -9.21 -6.74
CA SER A 144 0.52 -10.66 -6.53
C SER A 144 1.93 -11.23 -6.72
N ALA A 145 2.73 -10.65 -7.60
CA ALA A 145 4.12 -11.06 -7.85
C ALA A 145 5.16 -10.42 -6.90
N SER A 146 4.73 -9.66 -5.89
CA SER A 146 5.62 -9.02 -4.92
C SER A 146 5.08 -9.13 -3.50
N LEU A 147 4.76 -8.01 -2.85
CA LEU A 147 4.43 -7.94 -1.42
C LEU A 147 3.30 -8.90 -1.00
N ALA A 148 2.38 -9.25 -1.89
CA ALA A 148 1.26 -10.12 -1.53
C ALA A 148 1.64 -11.61 -1.41
N MET A 149 2.79 -12.06 -1.94
CA MET A 149 3.22 -13.47 -1.92
C MET A 149 4.57 -13.69 -1.23
N LEU A 150 5.07 -12.66 -0.51
CA LEU A 150 6.34 -12.70 0.22
C LEU A 150 6.14 -12.78 1.75
N GLY A 151 4.96 -13.22 2.19
CA GLY A 151 4.63 -13.48 3.59
C GLY A 151 4.62 -14.96 3.91
#